data_AF-A0A542S429-F1
#
_entry.id   AF-A0A542S429-F1
#
_cell.length_a   1.000
_cell.length_b   1.000
_cell.length_c   1.000
_cell.angle_alpha   90.00
_cell.angle_beta   90.00
_cell.angle_gamma   90.00
#
_symmetry.space_group_name_H-M   'P 1'
#
loop_
_entity.id
_entity.type
_entity.pdbx_description
1 polymer ?
#
loop_
_entity_poly.entity_id
_entity_poly.type
_entity_poly.pdbx_seq_one_letter_code
_entity_poly.pdbx_strand_id
1 'polypeptide(L)'
;MNAIFGWSVLALVFVDELLAVAAFGVWGWDRSPRWLLVWLLPLLAMTVWFLLASPKAPYGGPLVRPLAKVVVFGLACLALWDAGHEDWAVALLVFSVVVNGLAQLPSIRVLSEQE
;
A
#
# COMPACT_ATOMS: atom_id res chain seq x y z
N MET A 1 19.09 12.50 -12.58
CA MET A 1 18.30 12.43 -11.32
C MET A 1 19.21 11.85 -10.26
N ASN A 2 19.34 12.49 -9.09
CA ASN A 2 20.31 12.06 -8.08
C ASN A 2 19.84 10.75 -7.41
N ALA A 3 20.74 9.81 -7.17
CA ALA A 3 20.42 8.52 -6.53
C ALA A 3 19.62 8.70 -5.21
N ILE A 4 19.97 9.73 -4.42
CA ILE A 4 19.26 10.11 -3.20
C ILE A 4 17.77 10.28 -3.45
N PHE A 5 17.38 10.97 -4.53
CA PHE A 5 15.96 11.19 -4.85
C PHE A 5 15.24 9.87 -5.15
N GLY A 6 15.85 8.96 -5.91
CA GLY A 6 15.26 7.65 -6.20
C GLY A 6 15.02 6.83 -4.93
N TRP A 7 16.02 6.75 -4.06
CA TRP A 7 15.91 6.09 -2.75
C TRP A 7 14.88 6.74 -1.84
N SER A 8 14.78 8.07 -1.84
CA SER A 8 13.73 8.78 -1.08
C SER A 8 12.33 8.41 -1.58
N VAL A 9 12.12 8.31 -2.90
CA VAL A 9 10.82 7.88 -3.43
C VAL A 9 10.51 6.43 -3.05
N LEU A 10 11.47 5.51 -3.15
CA LEU A 10 11.26 4.11 -2.73
C LEU A 10 10.95 3.99 -1.23
N ALA A 11 11.63 4.78 -0.39
CA ALA A 11 11.32 4.86 1.03
C ALA A 11 9.89 5.39 1.27
N LEU A 12 9.44 6.38 0.50
CA LEU A 12 8.06 6.87 0.57
C LEU A 12 7.05 5.83 0.10
N VAL A 13 7.36 5.03 -0.93
CA VAL A 13 6.51 3.89 -1.36
C VAL A 13 6.37 2.89 -0.22
N PHE A 14 7.47 2.59 0.48
CA PHE A 14 7.41 1.70 1.64
C PHE A 14 6.57 2.29 2.78
N VAL A 15 6.72 3.58 3.07
CA VAL A 15 5.86 4.28 4.06
C VAL A 15 4.39 4.19 3.65
N ASP A 16 4.08 4.38 2.37
CA ASP A 16 2.73 4.25 1.81
C ASP A 16 2.15 2.84 2.08
N GLU A 17 2.94 1.79 1.83
CA GLU A 17 2.55 0.41 2.14
C GLU A 17 2.24 0.22 3.64
N LEU A 18 3.08 0.77 4.53
CA LEU A 18 2.84 0.71 5.97
C LEU A 18 1.57 1.46 6.40
N LEU A 19 1.29 2.61 5.78
CA LEU A 19 0.07 3.38 6.05
C LEU A 19 -1.19 2.62 5.61
N ALA A 20 -1.13 1.92 4.47
CA ALA A 20 -2.24 1.06 4.04
C ALA A 20 -2.49 -0.09 5.01
N VAL A 21 -1.45 -0.70 5.57
CA VAL A 21 -1.58 -1.74 6.61
C VAL A 21 -2.19 -1.14 7.89
N ALA A 22 -1.72 0.05 8.30
CA ALA A 22 -2.24 0.74 9.47
C ALA A 22 -3.73 1.09 9.32
N ALA A 23 -4.17 1.51 8.13
CA ALA A 23 -5.58 1.78 7.82
C ALA A 23 -6.48 0.57 8.11
N PHE A 24 -6.07 -0.64 7.73
CA PHE A 24 -6.81 -1.86 8.07
C PHE A 24 -6.83 -2.15 9.57
N GLY A 25 -5.74 -1.83 10.29
CA GLY A 25 -5.68 -1.93 11.74
C GLY A 25 -6.65 -0.96 12.42
N VAL A 26 -6.69 0.31 11.98
CA VAL A 26 -7.62 1.34 12.46
C VAL A 26 -9.07 0.87 12.27
N TRP A 27 -9.41 0.44 11.06
CA TRP A 27 -10.76 -0.06 10.78
C TRP A 27 -11.10 -1.31 11.60
N GLY A 28 -10.16 -2.24 11.75
CA GLY A 28 -10.33 -3.44 12.58
C GLY A 28 -10.57 -3.12 14.06
N TRP A 29 -10.00 -2.04 14.58
CA TRP A 29 -10.21 -1.59 15.96
C TRP A 29 -11.64 -1.06 16.20
N ASP A 30 -12.28 -0.48 15.18
CA ASP A 30 -13.64 0.04 15.29
C ASP A 30 -14.73 -1.03 15.09
N ARG A 31 -14.35 -2.21 14.60
CA ARG A 31 -15.26 -3.33 14.32
C ARG A 31 -15.20 -4.40 15.41
N SER A 32 -16.33 -5.04 15.70
CA SER A 32 -16.38 -6.18 16.65
C SER A 32 -16.22 -7.51 15.90
N PRO A 33 -15.39 -8.46 16.37
CA PRO A 33 -14.55 -8.40 17.57
C PRO A 33 -13.19 -7.69 17.32
N ARG A 34 -12.96 -6.59 18.04
CA ARG A 34 -11.83 -5.65 17.82
C ARG A 34 -10.46 -6.32 17.86
N TRP A 35 -10.21 -7.07 18.92
CA TRP A 35 -8.93 -7.72 19.18
C TRP A 35 -8.53 -8.70 18.08
N LEU A 36 -9.50 -9.27 17.36
CA LEU A 36 -9.22 -10.20 16.26
C LEU A 36 -8.99 -9.41 14.96
N LEU A 37 -9.88 -8.49 14.63
CA LEU A 37 -9.86 -7.79 13.34
C LEU A 37 -8.66 -6.86 13.19
N VAL A 38 -8.21 -6.23 14.27
CA VAL A 38 -6.99 -5.38 14.27
C VAL A 38 -5.73 -6.13 13.81
N TRP A 39 -5.68 -7.45 14.03
CA TRP A 39 -4.56 -8.29 13.58
C TRP A 39 -4.88 -9.02 12.28
N LEU A 40 -6.08 -9.59 12.18
CA LEU A 40 -6.46 -10.43 11.07
C LEU A 40 -6.45 -9.65 9.74
N LEU A 41 -6.95 -8.42 9.73
CA LEU A 41 -7.04 -7.64 8.49
C LEU A 41 -5.66 -7.21 7.95
N PRO A 42 -4.76 -6.64 8.76
CA PRO A 42 -3.36 -6.44 8.37
C PRO A 42 -2.68 -7.71 7.86
N LEU A 43 -2.84 -8.84 8.56
CA LEU A 43 -2.23 -10.11 8.16
C LEU A 43 -2.78 -10.63 6.83
N LEU A 44 -4.09 -10.52 6.61
CA LEU A 44 -4.70 -10.88 5.33
C LEU A 44 -4.23 -9.94 4.21
N ALA A 45 -4.21 -8.63 4.44
CA ALA A 45 -3.72 -7.66 3.46
C ALA A 45 -2.27 -7.93 3.07
N MET A 46 -1.40 -8.21 4.05
CA MET A 46 0.00 -8.57 3.79
C MET A 46 0.16 -9.92 3.11
N THR A 47 -0.70 -10.89 3.41
CA THR A 47 -0.71 -12.18 2.71
C THR A 47 -1.09 -11.98 1.23
N VAL A 48 -2.16 -11.21 0.96
CA VAL A 48 -2.57 -10.84 -0.40
C VAL A 48 -1.44 -10.09 -1.12
N TRP A 49 -0.80 -9.16 -0.43
CA TRP A 49 0.32 -8.40 -0.97
C TRP A 49 1.50 -9.28 -1.36
N PHE A 50 1.93 -10.16 -0.44
CA PHE A 50 3.00 -11.12 -0.66
C PHE A 50 2.70 -12.04 -1.86
N LEU A 51 1.45 -12.51 -1.96
CA LEU A 51 1.05 -13.46 -3.01
C LEU A 51 0.88 -12.81 -4.39
N LEU A 52 0.43 -11.55 -4.47
CA LEU A 52 -0.03 -10.92 -5.71
C LEU A 52 0.71 -9.64 -6.10
N ALA A 53 1.07 -8.79 -5.14
CA ALA A 53 1.53 -7.41 -5.39
C ALA A 53 3.06 -7.23 -5.30
N SER A 54 3.73 -8.06 -4.49
CA SER A 54 5.19 -8.01 -4.27
C SER A 54 5.99 -8.23 -5.57
N PRO A 55 7.18 -7.63 -5.73
CA PRO A 55 8.10 -7.91 -6.85
C PRO A 55 8.47 -9.39 -6.98
N LYS A 56 8.48 -10.12 -5.86
CA LYS A 56 8.78 -11.57 -5.78
C LYS A 56 7.51 -12.40 -5.57
N ALA A 57 6.34 -11.81 -5.81
CA ALA A 57 5.05 -12.47 -5.65
C ALA A 57 4.91 -13.69 -6.57
N PRO A 58 4.56 -14.88 -6.02
CA PRO A 58 4.46 -16.13 -6.79
C PRO A 58 3.35 -16.08 -7.84
N TYR A 59 2.27 -15.35 -7.59
CA TYR A 59 1.15 -15.19 -8.52
C TYR A 59 1.08 -13.77 -9.09
N GLY A 60 2.19 -13.03 -9.01
CA GLY A 60 2.30 -11.71 -9.62
C GLY A 60 2.39 -11.78 -11.14
N GLY A 61 2.03 -10.68 -11.81
CA GLY A 61 2.16 -10.53 -13.26
C GLY A 61 1.96 -9.09 -13.71
N PRO A 62 2.14 -8.79 -15.01
CA PRO A 62 2.06 -7.42 -15.54
C PRO A 62 0.73 -6.72 -15.26
N LEU A 63 -0.35 -7.50 -15.16
CA LEU A 63 -1.70 -7.00 -14.87
C LEU A 63 -2.12 -7.27 -13.42
N VAL A 64 -1.81 -8.46 -12.88
CA VAL A 64 -2.26 -8.87 -11.54
C VAL A 64 -1.64 -7.99 -10.45
N ARG A 65 -0.34 -7.67 -10.56
CA ARG A 65 0.35 -6.81 -9.57
C ARG A 65 -0.29 -5.43 -9.45
N PRO A 66 -0.42 -4.63 -10.53
CA PRO A 66 -1.01 -3.30 -10.41
C PRO A 66 -2.46 -3.36 -9.94
N LEU A 67 -3.26 -4.33 -10.40
CA LEU A 67 -4.63 -4.50 -9.93
C LEU A 67 -4.69 -4.81 -8.42
N ALA A 68 -3.85 -5.74 -7.95
CA ALA A 68 -3.78 -6.06 -6.52
C ALA A 68 -3.41 -4.83 -5.68
N LYS A 69 -2.45 -4.01 -6.15
CA LYS A 69 -2.09 -2.75 -5.47
C LYS A 69 -3.27 -1.79 -5.42
N VAL A 70 -3.94 -1.54 -6.55
CA VAL A 70 -5.12 -0.66 -6.60
C VAL A 70 -6.22 -1.14 -5.66
N VAL A 71 -6.48 -2.44 -5.62
CA VAL A 71 -7.48 -3.03 -4.70
C VAL A 71 -7.06 -2.85 -3.25
N VAL A 72 -5.82 -3.19 -2.89
CA VAL A 72 -5.36 -3.08 -1.49
C VAL A 72 -5.38 -1.63 -1.01
N PHE A 73 -4.83 -0.69 -1.77
CA PHE A 73 -4.85 0.73 -1.41
C PHE A 73 -6.26 1.33 -1.45
N GLY A 74 -7.08 0.95 -2.45
CA GLY A 74 -8.47 1.37 -2.53
C GLY A 74 -9.27 0.93 -1.31
N LEU A 75 -9.11 -0.34 -0.91
CA LEU A 75 -9.73 -0.87 0.30
C LEU A 75 -9.19 -0.20 1.57
N ALA A 76 -7.90 0.12 1.65
CA ALA A 76 -7.34 0.87 2.78
C ALA A 76 -7.95 2.27 2.91
N CYS A 77 -8.13 2.98 1.78
CA CYS A 77 -8.79 4.29 1.77
C CYS A 77 -10.27 4.17 2.17
N LEU A 78 -10.98 3.18 1.63
CA LEU A 78 -12.38 2.91 1.99
C LEU A 78 -12.53 2.54 3.47
N ALA A 79 -11.57 1.79 4.02
CA ALA A 79 -11.54 1.42 5.43
C ALA A 79 -11.38 2.67 6.33
N LEU A 80 -10.47 3.59 6.00
CA LEU A 80 -10.36 4.86 6.74
C LEU A 80 -11.62 5.71 6.61
N TRP A 81 -12.20 5.79 5.41
CA TRP A 81 -13.42 6.55 5.18
C TRP A 81 -14.58 6.01 6.02
N ASP A 82 -14.79 4.69 5.99
CA ASP A 82 -15.86 4.02 6.73
C ASP A 82 -15.64 4.03 8.25
N ALA A 83 -14.38 4.18 8.71
CA ALA A 83 -14.05 4.46 10.11
C ALA A 83 -14.30 5.92 10.55
N GLY A 84 -14.75 6.80 9.63
CA GLY A 84 -14.99 8.22 9.93
C GLY A 84 -13.71 9.08 9.93
N HIS A 85 -12.68 8.65 9.19
CA HIS A 85 -11.44 9.38 8.98
C HIS A 85 -11.30 9.81 7.52
N GLU A 86 -12.28 10.54 6.98
CA GLU A 86 -12.36 10.91 5.56
C GLU A 86 -11.14 11.74 5.11
N ASP A 87 -10.71 12.70 5.93
CA ASP A 87 -9.52 13.51 5.64
C ASP A 87 -8.26 12.63 5.48
N TRP A 88 -8.13 11.58 6.30
CA TRP A 88 -6.99 10.66 6.24
C TRP A 88 -7.10 9.71 5.05
N ALA A 89 -8.32 9.28 4.70
CA ALA A 89 -8.57 8.48 3.51
C ALA A 89 -8.16 9.24 2.24
N VAL A 90 -8.54 10.52 2.13
CA VAL A 90 -8.15 11.37 0.99
C VAL A 90 -6.65 11.63 1.00
N ALA A 91 -6.05 11.93 2.16
CA ALA A 91 -4.61 12.13 2.28
C ALA A 91 -3.82 10.88 1.85
N LEU A 92 -4.23 9.69 2.30
CA LEU A 92 -3.63 8.42 1.89
C LEU A 92 -3.77 8.24 0.38
N LEU A 93 -4.98 8.40 -0.18
CA LEU A 93 -5.19 8.23 -1.63
C LEU A 93 -4.29 9.15 -2.46
N VAL A 94 -4.23 10.44 -2.12
CA VAL A 94 -3.40 11.42 -2.83
C VAL A 94 -1.93 11.07 -2.67
N PHE A 95 -1.49 10.75 -1.46
CA PHE A 95 -0.11 10.34 -1.17
C PHE A 95 0.27 9.11 -1.99
N SER A 96 -0.56 8.05 -1.97
CA SER A 96 -0.33 6.82 -2.71
C SER A 96 -0.24 7.07 -4.21
N VAL A 97 -1.16 7.85 -4.79
CA VAL A 97 -1.15 8.17 -6.23
C VAL A 97 0.12 8.94 -6.62
N VAL A 98 0.50 9.95 -5.85
CA VAL A 98 1.69 10.77 -6.13
C VAL A 98 2.96 9.94 -6.03
N VAL A 99 3.15 9.23 -4.90
CA VAL A 99 4.38 8.48 -4.63
C VAL A 99 4.53 7.28 -5.56
N ASN A 100 3.47 6.49 -5.78
CA ASN A 100 3.51 5.38 -6.71
C ASN A 100 3.63 5.84 -8.17
N GLY A 101 3.09 7.02 -8.51
CA GLY A 101 3.27 7.67 -9.79
C GLY A 101 4.73 8.07 -10.05
N LEU A 102 5.38 8.69 -9.06
CA LEU A 102 6.81 9.01 -9.10
C LEU A 102 7.65 7.73 -9.25
N ALA A 103 7.29 6.66 -8.56
CA ALA A 103 7.98 5.37 -8.66
C ALA A 103 7.91 4.74 -10.07
N GLN A 104 6.97 5.17 -10.94
CA GLN A 104 6.92 4.72 -12.34
C GLN A 104 7.94 5.40 -13.25
N LEU A 105 8.63 6.46 -12.79
CA LEU A 105 9.65 7.13 -13.59
C LEU A 105 10.76 6.12 -13.96
N PRO A 106 11.23 6.09 -15.22
CA PRO A 106 12.19 5.09 -15.67
C PRO A 106 13.45 4.99 -14.81
N SER A 107 13.93 6.14 -14.33
CA SER A 107 15.10 6.27 -13.47
C SER A 107 14.92 5.73 -12.04
N ILE A 108 13.69 5.54 -11.58
CA ILE A 108 13.38 4.95 -10.26
C ILE A 108 13.07 3.46 -10.41
N ARG A 109 12.34 3.07 -11.46
CA ARG A 109 12.05 1.66 -11.76
C ARG A 109 13.32 0.81 -11.84
N VAL A 110 14.37 1.33 -12.47
CA VAL A 110 15.67 0.63 -12.56
C VAL A 110 16.26 0.35 -11.17
N LEU A 111 16.07 1.24 -10.19
CA LEU A 111 16.57 1.03 -8.82
C LEU A 111 15.75 -0.05 -8.10
N SER A 112 14.42 -0.06 -8.28
CA SER A 112 13.56 -1.09 -7.68
C SER A 112 13.78 -2.49 -8.24
N GLU A 113 14.20 -2.60 -9.50
CA GLU A 113 14.47 -3.89 -10.15
C GLU A 113 15.81 -4.50 -9.72
N GLN A 114 16.68 -3.72 -9.05
CA GLN A 114 17.98 -4.15 -8.54
C GLN A 114 17.93 -4.72 -7.11
N GLU A 115 16.79 -4.61 -6.40
CA GLU A 115 16.54 -5.21 -5.06
C GLU A 115 15.91 -6.62 -5.12
#